data_AF-A0A6N7AQ72-F1
#
_entry.id   AF-A0A6N7AQ72-F1
#
_cell.length_a   1.000
_cell.length_b   1.000
_cell.length_c   1.000
_cell.angle_alpha   90.00
_cell.angle_beta   90.00
_cell.angle_gamma   90.00
#
_symmetry.space_group_name_H-M   'P 1'
#
loop_
_entity.id
_entity.type
_entity.pdbx_description
1 polymer ?
#
loop_
_entity_poly.entity_id
_entity_poly.type
_entity_poly.pdbx_seq_one_letter_code
_entity_poly.pdbx_strand_id
1 'polypeptide(L)'
;TSYSVDSFYDVFYRPDIVTAKLRGDDIKDLITITMKDAIKSPPPVIEISPIASTPSSPKTKVCYNVKSTGGGIGEIRLFHNGKLIESDGYYKDMAKTTSDKTGLIALNSNTIYDDMRSVKIKEKAEISQITTKSKGESFNDCKEIGAVSGENEISITAFNKDNTVQGYVQTAKFNSTIKQEEPHLYILSIGIDQYKDSTINLKYAVKDSKDIEDKILKQAETLYKPHNIHYQLITNTEANKANITNKINELSKIIKPTDSFVLFVAAHGVLLQNQYYMLTHEYDGKVNKGTMISSNEIVEMSKKIKSLSQLFIFDTCHAGGVDYIVSGLYDARMSVLAKKMGLHIYASANSKEAAMDGYNGNGLFTYTLLDGLNNKKEADKNKDSKISLVELGEYTKQTTTEISKKIGHSQTPLIINFGKDNAVYSLR
;
A
#
# COMPACT_ATOMS: atom_id res chain seq x y z
N THR A 1 34.74 -19.09 -0.93
CA THR A 1 33.55 -18.83 -0.09
C THR A 1 32.48 -19.82 -0.51
N SER A 2 32.04 -20.74 0.37
CA SER A 2 30.87 -21.57 0.07
C SER A 2 29.61 -20.81 0.48
N TYR A 3 28.81 -20.39 -0.50
CA TYR A 3 27.49 -19.82 -0.23
C TYR A 3 26.53 -20.97 0.08
N SER A 4 25.73 -20.85 1.15
CA SER A 4 24.66 -21.82 1.39
C SER A 4 23.57 -21.63 0.33
N VAL A 5 22.98 -22.72 -0.16
CA VAL A 5 21.82 -22.67 -1.07
C VAL A 5 20.67 -21.89 -0.44
N ASP A 6 20.52 -22.03 0.88
CA ASP A 6 19.50 -21.34 1.64
C ASP A 6 19.63 -19.80 1.48
N SER A 7 20.84 -19.26 1.19
CA SER A 7 21.07 -17.80 1.04
C SER A 7 20.43 -17.22 -0.21
N PHE A 8 19.90 -18.08 -1.08
CA PHE A 8 19.17 -17.73 -2.26
C PHE A 8 17.71 -18.18 -2.19
N TYR A 9 17.22 -18.61 -1.02
CA TYR A 9 15.84 -19.07 -0.82
C TYR A 9 14.84 -18.08 -1.42
N ASP A 10 14.98 -16.79 -1.14
CA ASP A 10 14.05 -15.76 -1.61
C ASP A 10 14.03 -15.60 -3.14
N VAL A 11 15.14 -15.92 -3.82
CA VAL A 11 15.23 -15.84 -5.28
C VAL A 11 14.60 -17.05 -5.96
N PHE A 12 14.75 -18.24 -5.36
CA PHE A 12 14.36 -19.50 -5.99
C PHE A 12 13.10 -20.15 -5.40
N TYR A 13 12.55 -19.62 -4.31
CA TYR A 13 11.24 -19.99 -3.79
C TYR A 13 10.13 -19.28 -4.59
N ARG A 14 9.77 -19.87 -5.74
CA ARG A 14 8.79 -19.33 -6.70
C ARG A 14 7.59 -20.28 -6.88
N PRO A 15 6.67 -20.34 -5.90
CA PRO A 15 5.48 -21.21 -5.98
C PRO A 15 4.55 -20.83 -7.14
N ASP A 16 4.60 -19.58 -7.61
CA ASP A 16 3.91 -19.10 -8.80
C ASP A 16 4.43 -19.78 -10.08
N ILE A 17 5.75 -19.92 -10.24
CA ILE A 17 6.37 -20.67 -11.35
C ILE A 17 5.99 -22.14 -11.28
N VAL A 18 6.03 -22.73 -10.09
CA VAL A 18 5.62 -24.13 -9.88
C VAL A 18 4.14 -24.30 -10.27
N THR A 19 3.28 -23.39 -9.84
CA THR A 19 1.84 -23.42 -10.16
C THR A 19 1.58 -23.24 -11.65
N ALA A 20 2.23 -22.27 -12.30
CA ALA A 20 2.15 -22.05 -13.74
C ALA A 20 2.63 -23.29 -14.52
N LYS A 21 3.74 -23.90 -14.08
CA LYS A 21 4.24 -25.13 -14.69
C LYS A 21 3.30 -26.31 -14.52
N LEU A 22 2.68 -26.45 -13.35
CA LEU A 22 1.67 -27.48 -13.07
C LEU A 22 0.39 -27.29 -13.90
N ARG A 23 0.06 -26.04 -14.28
CA ARG A 23 -1.04 -25.72 -15.22
C ARG A 23 -0.67 -25.95 -16.69
N GLY A 24 0.61 -26.19 -16.99
CA GLY A 24 1.12 -26.38 -18.34
C GLY A 24 1.56 -25.09 -19.04
N ASP A 25 1.62 -23.96 -18.34
CA ASP A 25 2.04 -22.67 -18.90
C ASP A 25 3.56 -22.66 -19.22
N ASP A 26 3.97 -21.84 -20.20
CA ASP A 26 5.39 -21.56 -20.42
C ASP A 26 5.92 -20.67 -19.29
N ILE A 27 7.04 -21.08 -18.70
CA ILE A 27 7.65 -20.43 -17.54
C ILE A 27 8.94 -19.70 -17.87
N LYS A 28 9.43 -19.76 -19.12
CA LYS A 28 10.72 -19.16 -19.51
C LYS A 28 10.79 -17.67 -19.16
N ASP A 29 9.72 -16.93 -19.41
CA ASP A 29 9.63 -15.50 -19.13
C ASP A 29 9.41 -15.18 -17.64
N LEU A 30 9.14 -16.19 -16.80
CA LEU A 30 8.98 -16.03 -15.35
C LEU A 30 10.31 -16.21 -14.60
N ILE A 31 11.31 -16.83 -15.25
CA ILE A 31 12.65 -17.05 -14.71
C ILE A 31 13.48 -15.79 -14.95
N THR A 32 13.66 -14.98 -13.91
CA THR A 32 14.34 -13.68 -14.01
C THR A 32 15.83 -13.75 -13.69
N ILE A 33 16.30 -14.82 -13.03
CA ILE A 33 17.70 -14.97 -12.59
C ILE A 33 18.06 -16.44 -12.40
N THR A 34 19.31 -16.80 -12.72
CA THR A 34 19.85 -18.15 -12.51
C THR A 34 20.75 -18.21 -11.28
N MET A 35 20.97 -19.41 -10.72
CA MET A 35 21.94 -19.61 -9.63
C MET A 35 23.34 -19.11 -9.98
N LYS A 36 23.74 -19.28 -11.25
CA LYS A 36 25.05 -18.83 -11.76
C LYS A 36 25.16 -17.30 -11.73
N ASP A 37 24.06 -16.59 -11.94
CA ASP A 37 24.03 -15.13 -11.90
C ASP A 37 23.93 -14.60 -10.46
N ALA A 38 23.15 -15.27 -9.61
CA ALA A 38 23.03 -14.92 -8.20
C ALA A 38 24.36 -15.07 -7.44
N ILE A 39 25.18 -16.08 -7.76
CA ILE A 39 26.50 -16.27 -7.13
C ILE A 39 27.51 -15.18 -7.54
N LYS A 40 27.35 -14.55 -8.71
CA LYS A 40 28.24 -13.45 -9.16
C LYS A 40 28.00 -12.17 -8.38
N SER A 41 26.78 -11.96 -7.88
CA SER A 41 26.39 -10.79 -7.11
C SER A 41 25.61 -11.26 -5.87
N PRO A 42 26.28 -11.89 -4.89
CA PRO A 42 25.61 -12.47 -3.73
C PRO A 42 25.02 -11.38 -2.83
N PRO A 43 24.00 -11.72 -2.00
CA PRO A 43 23.41 -10.76 -1.10
C PRO A 43 24.34 -10.43 0.08
N PRO A 44 24.21 -9.24 0.68
CA PRO A 44 24.96 -8.88 1.88
C PRO A 44 24.48 -9.67 3.11
N VAL A 45 25.32 -9.67 4.16
CA VAL A 45 25.00 -10.23 5.48
C VAL A 45 24.69 -9.10 6.45
N ILE A 46 23.76 -9.35 7.37
CA ILE A 46 23.25 -8.37 8.33
C ILE A 46 23.53 -8.86 9.75
N GLU A 47 23.95 -7.95 10.62
CA GLU A 47 24.12 -8.16 12.04
C GLU A 47 23.31 -7.09 12.79
N ILE A 48 22.28 -7.50 13.55
CA ILE A 48 21.51 -6.59 14.41
C ILE A 48 22.24 -6.50 15.75
N SER A 49 22.56 -5.28 16.18
CA SER A 49 23.14 -5.04 17.51
C SER A 49 22.14 -5.40 18.61
N PRO A 50 22.59 -5.88 19.78
CA PRO A 50 21.69 -6.13 20.91
C PRO A 50 20.83 -4.92 21.21
N ILE A 51 19.51 -5.12 21.25
CA ILE A 51 18.56 -4.04 21.47
C ILE A 51 18.52 -3.73 22.97
N ALA A 52 19.21 -2.67 23.37
CA ALA A 52 19.12 -2.12 24.73
C ALA A 52 17.81 -1.33 24.87
N SER A 53 16.67 -2.03 25.00
CA SER A 53 15.38 -1.39 25.25
C SER A 53 15.22 -1.08 26.74
N THR A 54 14.96 0.18 27.10
CA THR A 54 14.42 0.51 28.42
C THR A 54 12.96 0.03 28.46
N PRO A 55 12.57 -0.87 29.38
CA PRO A 55 11.27 -1.54 29.34
C PRO A 55 10.06 -0.61 29.31
N SER A 56 10.16 0.62 29.83
CA SER A 56 9.07 1.59 29.89
C SER A 56 9.17 2.72 28.84
N SER A 57 10.20 2.72 27.99
CA SER A 57 10.39 3.79 27.01
C SER A 57 9.49 3.59 25.79
N PRO A 58 8.72 4.62 25.35
CA PRO A 58 7.87 4.55 24.15
C PRO A 58 8.66 4.43 22.85
N LYS A 59 9.97 4.67 22.90
CA LYS A 59 10.88 4.53 21.77
C LYS A 59 12.04 3.60 22.11
N THR A 60 12.44 2.81 21.13
CA THR A 60 13.63 1.95 21.21
C THR A 60 14.56 2.27 20.06
N LYS A 61 15.88 2.28 20.33
CA LYS A 61 16.90 2.45 19.29
C LYS A 61 17.36 1.07 18.80
N VAL A 62 17.27 0.83 17.51
CA VAL A 62 17.76 -0.39 16.85
C VAL A 62 18.93 -0.01 15.96
N CYS A 63 20.10 -0.62 16.20
CA CYS A 63 21.28 -0.45 15.36
C CYS A 63 21.61 -1.74 14.63
N TYR A 64 22.07 -1.62 13.39
CA TYR A 64 22.44 -2.77 12.57
C TYR A 64 23.64 -2.44 11.67
N ASN A 65 24.37 -3.49 11.32
CA ASN A 65 25.49 -3.46 10.38
C ASN A 65 25.19 -4.39 9.20
N VAL A 66 25.41 -3.90 8.00
CA VAL A 66 25.29 -4.65 6.75
C VAL A 66 26.67 -4.73 6.11
N LYS A 67 27.13 -5.94 5.78
CA LYS A 67 28.43 -6.20 5.14
C LYS A 67 28.22 -6.89 3.80
N SER A 68 28.85 -6.36 2.76
CA SER A 68 28.91 -6.98 1.44
C SER A 68 29.67 -8.31 1.51
N THR A 69 29.21 -9.29 0.73
CA THR A 69 29.88 -10.59 0.54
C THR A 69 30.48 -10.72 -0.87
N GLY A 70 30.63 -9.60 -1.58
CA GLY A 70 31.15 -9.53 -2.95
C GLY A 70 30.15 -8.98 -3.98
N GLY A 71 28.86 -8.91 -3.65
CA GLY A 71 27.81 -8.31 -4.50
C GLY A 71 27.50 -6.83 -4.20
N GLY A 72 28.18 -6.23 -3.22
CA GLY A 72 27.89 -4.89 -2.72
C GLY A 72 26.56 -4.80 -1.96
N ILE A 73 26.24 -3.61 -1.46
CA ILE A 73 25.02 -3.36 -0.67
C ILE A 73 24.08 -2.43 -1.47
N GLY A 74 22.91 -2.95 -1.81
CA GLY A 74 21.80 -2.23 -2.43
C GLY A 74 20.79 -1.77 -1.38
N GLU A 75 19.49 -1.90 -1.65
CA GLU A 75 18.40 -1.53 -0.75
C GLU A 75 18.49 -2.27 0.58
N ILE A 76 18.21 -1.57 1.68
CA ILE A 76 18.00 -2.12 3.01
C ILE A 76 16.57 -1.82 3.42
N ARG A 77 15.89 -2.84 3.97
CA ARG A 77 14.52 -2.76 4.44
C ARG A 77 14.46 -3.12 5.92
N LEU A 78 13.80 -2.26 6.70
CA LEU A 78 13.58 -2.43 8.13
C LEU A 78 12.09 -2.59 8.39
N PHE A 79 11.75 -3.60 9.17
CA PHE A 79 10.40 -3.95 9.56
C PHE A 79 10.21 -3.92 11.06
N HIS A 80 9.03 -3.47 11.50
CA HIS A 80 8.58 -3.56 12.89
C HIS A 80 7.23 -4.28 12.94
N ASN A 81 7.18 -5.42 13.61
CA ASN A 81 5.99 -6.28 13.69
C ASN A 81 5.39 -6.55 12.30
N GLY A 82 6.25 -6.87 11.33
CA GLY A 82 5.88 -7.12 9.94
C GLY A 82 5.71 -5.88 9.06
N LYS A 83 5.57 -4.69 9.65
CA LYS A 83 5.41 -3.43 8.92
C LYS A 83 6.71 -2.92 8.34
N LEU A 84 6.73 -2.65 7.03
CA LEU A 84 7.82 -1.88 6.43
C LEU A 84 7.80 -0.45 6.98
N ILE A 85 8.80 -0.11 7.80
CA ILE A 85 8.94 1.22 8.40
C ILE A 85 10.03 2.05 7.72
N GLU A 86 11.01 1.40 7.10
CA GLU A 86 12.04 2.08 6.33
C GLU A 86 12.52 1.22 5.18
N SER A 87 12.76 1.88 4.05
CA SER A 87 13.42 1.32 2.88
C SER A 87 14.15 2.48 2.20
N ASP A 88 15.42 2.27 1.87
CA ASP A 88 16.33 3.29 1.36
C ASP A 88 16.66 3.13 -0.13
N GLY A 89 16.03 2.15 -0.80
CA GLY A 89 16.19 1.83 -2.22
C GLY A 89 14.90 1.28 -2.83
N TYR A 90 14.86 1.16 -4.15
CA TYR A 90 13.70 0.80 -5.00
C TYR A 90 12.70 1.95 -5.31
N TYR A 91 12.02 2.59 -4.34
CA TYR A 91 10.94 3.56 -4.68
C TYR A 91 11.38 5.01 -4.93
N LYS A 92 12.50 5.44 -4.34
CA LYS A 92 13.04 6.80 -4.55
C LYS A 92 13.59 7.01 -5.96
N ASP A 93 14.08 5.93 -6.58
CA ASP A 93 14.77 6.01 -7.86
C ASP A 93 13.85 5.73 -9.05
N MET A 94 12.72 5.01 -8.93
CA MET A 94 11.68 5.01 -10.01
C MET A 94 11.15 6.41 -10.30
N ALA A 95 11.02 7.25 -9.27
CA ALA A 95 10.66 8.67 -9.42
C ALA A 95 11.76 9.49 -10.12
N LYS A 96 12.99 8.96 -10.18
CA LYS A 96 14.18 9.57 -10.79
C LYS A 96 14.65 8.91 -12.11
N THR A 97 14.37 7.65 -12.42
CA THR A 97 14.77 6.99 -13.68
C THR A 97 13.70 7.08 -14.77
N THR A 98 12.45 7.34 -14.42
CA THR A 98 11.46 7.90 -15.37
C THR A 98 11.74 9.37 -15.73
N SER A 99 12.90 9.91 -15.31
CA SER A 99 13.36 11.27 -15.61
C SER A 99 14.15 11.39 -16.90
N ASP A 100 14.22 10.35 -17.74
CA ASP A 100 14.64 10.54 -19.14
C ASP A 100 13.54 11.29 -19.92
N LYS A 101 13.56 12.61 -19.66
CA LYS A 101 13.20 13.83 -20.38
C LYS A 101 12.23 13.85 -21.58
N THR A 102 11.58 12.77 -21.98
CA THR A 102 10.84 12.75 -23.26
C THR A 102 9.48 12.05 -23.23
N GLY A 103 9.17 11.21 -22.23
CA GLY A 103 7.92 10.43 -22.20
C GLY A 103 6.70 11.13 -21.58
N LEU A 104 6.83 11.67 -20.37
CA LEU A 104 5.69 12.26 -19.63
C LEU A 104 5.28 13.64 -20.15
N ILE A 105 6.20 14.39 -20.74
CA ILE A 105 5.96 15.75 -21.26
C ILE A 105 5.17 15.72 -22.59
N ALA A 106 5.14 14.58 -23.29
CA ALA A 106 4.48 14.42 -24.58
C ALA A 106 3.03 13.91 -24.50
N LEU A 107 2.52 13.57 -23.31
CA LEU A 107 1.15 13.09 -23.14
C LEU A 107 0.18 14.29 -23.07
N ASN A 108 -0.60 14.44 -24.14
CA ASN A 108 -1.68 15.42 -24.25
C ASN A 108 -2.85 14.99 -23.34
N SER A 109 -3.50 15.96 -22.69
CA SER A 109 -4.86 15.89 -22.11
C SER A 109 -5.72 14.81 -22.76
N ASN A 110 -5.92 14.85 -24.08
CA ASN A 110 -6.79 13.92 -24.80
C ASN A 110 -6.42 12.43 -24.61
N THR A 111 -5.13 12.09 -24.56
CA THR A 111 -4.70 10.70 -24.30
C THR A 111 -5.01 10.25 -22.88
N ILE A 112 -5.07 11.19 -21.94
CA ILE A 112 -5.44 10.91 -20.55
C ILE A 112 -6.96 10.85 -20.40
N TYR A 113 -7.73 11.72 -21.07
CA TYR A 113 -9.18 11.58 -21.16
C TYR A 113 -9.58 10.23 -21.79
N ASP A 114 -8.86 9.84 -22.83
CA ASP A 114 -9.04 8.55 -23.46
C ASP A 114 -8.66 7.46 -22.47
N ASP A 115 -7.49 7.48 -21.82
CA ASP A 115 -7.14 6.46 -20.81
C ASP A 115 -8.16 6.41 -19.66
N MET A 116 -8.61 7.54 -19.12
CA MET A 116 -9.67 7.65 -18.09
C MET A 116 -11.00 7.02 -18.54
N ARG A 117 -11.26 6.96 -19.85
CA ARG A 117 -12.50 6.41 -20.44
C ARG A 117 -12.30 5.08 -21.16
N SER A 118 -11.06 4.67 -21.44
CA SER A 118 -10.71 3.61 -22.39
C SER A 118 -10.08 2.42 -21.69
N VAL A 119 -10.63 1.26 -21.97
CA VAL A 119 -10.24 -0.07 -21.46
C VAL A 119 -8.94 -0.61 -22.10
N LYS A 120 -8.30 0.14 -23.01
CA LYS A 120 -7.24 -0.39 -23.88
C LYS A 120 -5.83 -0.11 -23.33
N ILE A 121 -5.27 -1.13 -22.69
CA ILE A 121 -3.85 -1.22 -22.31
C ILE A 121 -2.96 -1.19 -23.57
N LYS A 122 -1.94 -0.33 -23.58
CA LYS A 122 -0.74 -0.50 -24.42
C LYS A 122 0.38 -1.20 -23.65
N GLU A 123 1.20 -1.90 -24.43
CA GLU A 123 2.18 -2.92 -24.07
C GLU A 123 3.01 -2.75 -22.80
N LYS A 124 3.37 -3.92 -22.28
CA LYS A 124 4.26 -4.20 -21.15
C LYS A 124 5.61 -3.51 -21.36
N ALA A 125 5.83 -2.40 -20.65
CA ALA A 125 7.15 -1.79 -20.56
C ALA A 125 8.05 -2.65 -19.67
N GLU A 126 9.29 -2.88 -20.12
CA GLU A 126 10.33 -3.58 -19.36
C GLU A 126 10.57 -2.87 -18.01
N ILE A 127 10.63 -3.66 -16.95
CA ILE A 127 10.99 -3.21 -15.60
C ILE A 127 12.41 -2.64 -15.70
N SER A 128 12.53 -1.32 -15.73
CA SER A 128 13.81 -0.64 -15.82
C SER A 128 14.64 -0.99 -14.59
N GLN A 129 15.85 -1.53 -14.77
CA GLN A 129 16.76 -1.85 -13.67
C GLN A 129 17.13 -0.55 -12.93
N ILE A 130 16.65 -0.41 -11.70
CA ILE A 130 16.85 0.77 -10.88
C ILE A 130 18.24 0.70 -10.26
N THR A 131 19.11 1.64 -10.63
CA THR A 131 20.45 1.80 -10.07
C THR A 131 20.37 2.53 -8.73
N THR A 132 20.32 1.80 -7.63
CA THR A 132 20.57 2.38 -6.29
C THR A 132 22.04 2.74 -6.17
N LYS A 133 22.37 3.87 -5.55
CA LYS A 133 23.76 4.18 -5.19
C LYS A 133 24.27 3.09 -4.23
N SER A 134 25.29 2.35 -4.67
CA SER A 134 25.97 1.35 -3.85
C SER A 134 26.39 1.96 -2.51
N LYS A 135 26.08 1.28 -1.40
CA LYS A 135 26.47 1.71 -0.06
C LYS A 135 27.89 1.25 0.33
N GLY A 136 28.69 0.86 -0.66
CA GLY A 136 30.03 0.32 -0.45
C GLY A 136 30.02 -1.09 0.13
N GLU A 137 31.09 -1.43 0.86
CA GLU A 137 31.29 -2.78 1.42
C GLU A 137 30.73 -2.96 2.84
N SER A 138 30.50 -1.86 3.58
CA SER A 138 29.88 -1.90 4.90
C SER A 138 29.00 -0.68 5.13
N PHE A 139 27.84 -0.89 5.74
CA PHE A 139 26.87 0.13 6.07
C PHE A 139 26.38 -0.06 7.51
N ASN A 140 26.43 1.00 8.31
CA ASN A 140 25.97 0.99 9.70
C ASN A 140 24.93 2.09 9.87
N ASP A 141 23.81 1.75 10.52
CA ASP A 141 22.76 2.73 10.80
C ASP A 141 22.02 2.37 12.11
N CYS A 142 21.37 3.37 12.69
CA CYS A 142 20.53 3.23 13.87
C CYS A 142 19.21 3.97 13.69
N LYS A 143 18.10 3.32 14.03
CA LYS A 143 16.75 3.88 13.92
C LYS A 143 16.01 3.86 15.24
N GLU A 144 15.28 4.94 15.49
CA GLU A 144 14.29 4.97 16.56
C GLU A 144 12.98 4.39 16.06
N ILE A 145 12.45 3.42 16.79
CA ILE A 145 11.17 2.77 16.53
C ILE A 145 10.22 3.04 17.69
N GLY A 146 8.92 3.16 17.43
CA GLY A 146 7.91 3.23 18.47
C GLY A 146 7.62 1.84 19.02
N ALA A 147 7.85 1.60 20.31
CA ALA A 147 7.59 0.30 20.91
C ALA A 147 6.09 0.10 21.20
N VAL A 148 5.59 -1.13 21.02
CA VAL A 148 4.25 -1.55 21.47
C VAL A 148 4.34 -2.33 22.77
N SER A 149 3.26 -2.38 23.56
CA SER A 149 3.17 -3.24 24.74
C SER A 149 3.40 -4.71 24.37
N GLY A 150 4.20 -5.43 25.14
CA GLY A 150 4.52 -6.84 24.90
C GLY A 150 5.67 -7.08 23.92
N GLU A 151 5.57 -8.15 23.13
CA GLU A 151 6.63 -8.55 22.20
C GLU A 151 6.70 -7.58 21.01
N ASN A 152 7.90 -7.06 20.75
CA ASN A 152 8.24 -6.31 19.56
C ASN A 152 9.25 -7.14 18.74
N GLU A 153 9.00 -7.24 17.46
CA GLU A 153 9.84 -7.96 16.51
C GLU A 153 10.39 -6.99 15.46
N ILE A 154 11.70 -6.99 15.31
CA ILE A 154 12.42 -6.19 14.34
C ILE A 154 13.08 -7.10 13.34
N SER A 155 12.75 -6.89 12.08
CA SER A 155 13.27 -7.70 10.98
C SER A 155 13.97 -6.81 9.97
N ILE A 156 15.14 -7.23 9.50
CA ILE A 156 15.95 -6.46 8.54
C ILE A 156 16.37 -7.39 7.42
N THR A 157 16.22 -6.92 6.17
CA THR A 157 16.79 -7.57 4.99
C THR A 157 17.49 -6.52 4.13
N ALA A 158 18.42 -6.97 3.30
CA ALA A 158 19.20 -6.14 2.42
C ALA A 158 19.45 -6.86 1.10
N PHE A 159 19.51 -6.10 0.03
CA PHE A 159 19.74 -6.59 -1.31
C PHE A 159 21.20 -6.36 -1.73
N ASN A 160 21.66 -7.12 -2.71
CA ASN A 160 22.90 -6.81 -3.42
C ASN A 160 22.81 -5.46 -4.15
N LYS A 161 23.94 -4.91 -4.62
CA LYS A 161 24.00 -3.56 -5.22
C LYS A 161 23.00 -3.32 -6.36
N ASP A 162 22.64 -4.38 -7.08
CA ASP A 162 21.77 -4.37 -8.25
C ASP A 162 20.29 -4.62 -7.90
N ASN A 163 19.97 -4.82 -6.61
CA ASN A 163 18.65 -5.18 -6.09
C ASN A 163 18.03 -6.45 -6.71
N THR A 164 18.88 -7.37 -7.18
CA THR A 164 18.46 -8.62 -7.83
C THR A 164 18.36 -9.79 -6.86
N VAL A 165 19.19 -9.80 -5.82
CA VAL A 165 19.25 -10.88 -4.82
C VAL A 165 19.05 -10.30 -3.42
N GLN A 166 18.03 -10.82 -2.73
CA GLN A 166 17.71 -10.48 -1.35
C GLN A 166 18.47 -11.41 -0.40
N GLY A 167 19.07 -10.86 0.66
CA GLY A 167 19.64 -11.63 1.75
C GLY A 167 18.60 -12.06 2.78
N TYR A 168 18.93 -13.02 3.62
CA TYR A 168 18.00 -13.46 4.66
C TYR A 168 17.55 -12.32 5.56
N VAL A 169 16.30 -12.44 5.97
CA VAL A 169 15.75 -11.62 7.03
C VAL A 169 16.41 -12.00 8.35
N GLN A 170 17.12 -11.05 8.95
CA GLN A 170 17.58 -11.14 10.33
C GLN A 170 16.52 -10.57 11.25
N THR A 171 16.25 -11.26 12.36
CA THR A 171 15.21 -10.85 13.32
C THR A 171 15.77 -10.71 14.72
N ALA A 172 15.41 -9.63 15.39
CA ALA A 172 15.66 -9.41 16.81
C ALA A 172 14.34 -9.11 17.51
N LYS A 173 14.19 -9.60 18.74
CA LYS A 173 12.98 -9.40 19.55
C LYS A 173 13.32 -8.69 20.85
N PHE A 174 12.41 -7.85 21.32
CA PHE A 174 12.47 -7.28 22.65
C PHE A 174 11.06 -7.16 23.24
N ASN A 175 10.97 -7.22 24.57
CA ASN A 175 9.71 -7.04 25.27
C ASN A 175 9.64 -5.64 25.87
N SER A 176 8.49 -4.99 25.67
CA SER A 176 8.18 -3.70 26.27
C SER A 176 7.10 -3.85 27.34
N THR A 177 7.26 -3.11 28.42
CA THR A 177 6.33 -3.02 29.55
C THR A 177 5.51 -1.72 29.53
N ILE A 178 5.57 -0.95 28.43
CA ILE A 178 4.69 0.21 28.24
C ILE A 178 3.25 -0.23 28.46
N LYS A 179 2.51 0.53 29.25
CA LYS A 179 1.09 0.27 29.46
C LYS A 179 0.35 0.32 28.13
N GLN A 180 -0.44 -0.71 27.84
CA GLN A 180 -1.33 -0.69 26.70
C GLN A 180 -2.36 0.42 26.87
N GLU A 181 -2.30 1.41 25.98
CA GLU A 181 -3.31 2.45 25.86
C GLU A 181 -4.49 1.94 25.03
N GLU A 182 -5.64 2.58 25.20
CA GLU A 182 -6.79 2.31 24.33
C GLU A 182 -6.47 2.78 22.92
N PRO A 183 -6.72 1.96 21.88
CA PRO A 183 -6.35 2.31 20.53
C PRO A 183 -7.21 3.48 20.04
N HIS A 184 -6.61 4.32 19.19
CA HIS A 184 -7.32 5.36 18.46
C HIS A 184 -7.61 4.92 17.02
N LEU A 185 -8.66 5.48 16.43
CA LEU A 185 -8.96 5.38 15.01
C LEU A 185 -8.75 6.74 14.37
N TYR A 186 -7.98 6.79 13.28
CA TYR A 186 -7.78 8.00 12.48
C TYR A 186 -8.30 7.76 11.07
N ILE A 187 -9.22 8.61 10.63
CA ILE A 187 -9.85 8.56 9.30
C ILE A 187 -9.43 9.80 8.52
N LEU A 188 -8.87 9.61 7.34
CA LEU A 188 -8.68 10.68 6.36
C LEU A 188 -9.53 10.36 5.14
N SER A 189 -10.53 11.21 4.86
CA SER A 189 -11.43 11.07 3.72
C SER A 189 -11.17 12.17 2.71
N ILE A 190 -11.00 11.81 1.44
CA ILE A 190 -10.67 12.72 0.34
C ILE A 190 -11.70 12.55 -0.76
N GLY A 191 -12.35 13.64 -1.16
CA GLY A 191 -13.34 13.65 -2.25
C GLY A 191 -13.09 14.79 -3.23
N ILE A 192 -12.94 14.50 -4.52
CA ILE A 192 -12.60 15.51 -5.54
C ILE A 192 -13.61 15.49 -6.69
N ASP A 193 -14.57 16.40 -6.63
CA ASP A 193 -15.50 16.65 -7.73
C ASP A 193 -14.98 17.71 -8.69
N GLN A 194 -14.35 18.76 -8.13
CA GLN A 194 -13.91 19.91 -8.90
C GLN A 194 -12.40 19.86 -9.15
N TYR A 195 -12.02 19.94 -10.42
CA TYR A 195 -10.64 20.05 -10.89
C TYR A 195 -10.43 21.41 -11.57
N LYS A 196 -9.17 21.87 -11.67
CA LYS A 196 -8.85 23.08 -12.45
C LYS A 196 -9.28 22.91 -13.91
N ASP A 197 -9.11 21.71 -14.47
CA ASP A 197 -9.79 21.35 -15.71
C ASP A 197 -11.24 20.94 -15.43
N SER A 198 -12.17 21.86 -15.63
CA SER A 198 -13.59 21.63 -15.37
C SER A 198 -14.21 20.51 -16.23
N THR A 199 -13.56 20.08 -17.31
CA THR A 199 -14.12 19.07 -18.22
C THR A 199 -14.04 17.63 -17.67
N ILE A 200 -13.24 17.39 -16.62
CA ILE A 200 -13.21 16.12 -15.87
C ILE A 200 -14.01 16.16 -14.55
N ASN A 201 -14.77 17.21 -14.27
CA ASN A 201 -15.45 17.28 -12.98
C ASN A 201 -16.33 16.04 -12.74
N LEU A 202 -16.24 15.50 -11.53
CA LEU A 202 -17.11 14.44 -11.03
C LEU A 202 -18.32 15.06 -10.32
N LYS A 203 -19.30 14.22 -9.99
CA LYS A 203 -20.54 14.68 -9.36
C LYS A 203 -20.73 14.18 -7.93
N TYR A 204 -20.20 13.01 -7.58
CA TYR A 204 -20.49 12.38 -6.29
C TYR A 204 -19.25 12.09 -5.45
N ALA A 205 -18.03 12.40 -5.88
CA ALA A 205 -16.82 12.08 -5.13
C ALA A 205 -16.77 12.75 -3.75
N VAL A 206 -17.21 14.01 -3.65
CA VAL A 206 -17.31 14.69 -2.35
C VAL A 206 -18.39 14.06 -1.48
N LYS A 207 -19.53 13.70 -2.07
CA LYS A 207 -20.62 13.05 -1.34
C LYS A 207 -20.20 11.67 -0.82
N ASP A 208 -19.55 10.88 -1.66
CA ASP A 208 -19.01 9.56 -1.34
C ASP A 208 -18.06 9.63 -0.14
N SER A 209 -17.13 10.60 -0.19
CA SER A 209 -16.15 10.81 0.89
C SER A 209 -16.80 11.18 2.23
N LYS A 210 -17.88 11.97 2.21
CA LYS A 210 -18.63 12.36 3.39
C LYS A 210 -19.47 11.21 3.94
N ASP A 211 -20.19 10.51 3.07
CA ASP A 211 -21.08 9.42 3.48
C ASP A 211 -20.27 8.26 4.09
N ILE A 212 -19.09 7.94 3.54
CA ILE A 212 -18.18 6.93 4.08
C ILE A 212 -17.61 7.36 5.43
N GLU A 213 -17.14 8.59 5.57
CA GLU A 213 -16.64 9.12 6.85
C GLU A 213 -17.71 9.02 7.94
N ASP A 214 -18.91 9.54 7.67
CA ASP A 214 -20.05 9.50 8.60
C ASP A 214 -20.42 8.07 8.98
N LYS A 215 -20.35 7.13 8.02
CA LYS A 215 -20.71 5.74 8.26
C LYS A 215 -19.67 4.99 9.08
N ILE A 216 -18.39 5.14 8.75
CA ILE A 216 -17.29 4.51 9.49
C ILE A 216 -17.27 5.07 10.91
N LEU A 217 -17.45 6.38 11.11
CA LEU A 217 -17.50 6.99 12.44
C LEU A 217 -18.57 6.35 13.33
N LYS A 218 -19.81 6.25 12.84
CA LYS A 218 -20.93 5.63 13.58
C LYS A 218 -20.67 4.18 13.92
N GLN A 219 -20.06 3.44 13.01
CA GLN A 219 -19.80 2.01 13.21
C GLN A 219 -18.60 1.77 14.13
N ALA A 220 -17.58 2.61 14.05
CA ALA A 220 -16.39 2.55 14.89
C ALA A 220 -16.70 2.75 16.38
N GLU A 221 -17.77 3.46 16.74
CA GLU A 221 -18.23 3.59 18.14
C GLU A 221 -18.55 2.25 18.83
N THR A 222 -18.73 1.17 18.05
CA THR A 222 -18.90 -0.18 18.60
C THR A 222 -17.60 -0.82 19.10
N LEU A 223 -16.45 -0.30 18.68
CA LEU A 223 -15.12 -0.84 18.98
C LEU A 223 -14.22 0.17 19.70
N TYR A 224 -14.40 1.46 19.43
CA TYR A 224 -13.60 2.56 19.95
C TYR A 224 -14.47 3.47 20.81
N LYS A 225 -13.87 4.08 21.83
CA LYS A 225 -14.54 5.16 22.56
C LYS A 225 -14.71 6.37 21.64
N PRO A 226 -15.83 7.13 21.73
CA PRO A 226 -16.07 8.28 20.85
C PRO A 226 -14.93 9.30 20.81
N HIS A 227 -14.26 9.57 21.94
CA HIS A 227 -13.12 10.50 22.01
C HIS A 227 -11.81 9.95 21.44
N ASN A 228 -11.77 8.66 21.07
CA ASN A 228 -10.62 8.03 20.42
C ASN A 228 -10.80 7.92 18.90
N ILE A 229 -11.91 8.41 18.34
CA ILE A 229 -12.21 8.42 16.91
C ILE A 229 -11.92 9.82 16.37
N HIS A 230 -10.96 9.91 15.46
CA HIS A 230 -10.52 11.16 14.83
C HIS A 230 -10.76 11.07 13.34
N TYR A 231 -11.30 12.13 12.74
CA TYR A 231 -11.60 12.17 11.31
C TYR A 231 -11.23 13.51 10.70
N GLN A 232 -10.90 13.50 9.41
CA GLN A 232 -10.61 14.68 8.63
C GLN A 232 -11.11 14.47 7.20
N LEU A 233 -11.94 15.39 6.74
CA LEU A 233 -12.38 15.49 5.37
C LEU A 233 -11.54 16.53 4.62
N ILE A 234 -11.10 16.21 3.40
CA ILE A 234 -10.44 17.14 2.47
C ILE A 234 -11.16 17.06 1.13
N THR A 235 -11.66 18.19 0.61
CA THR A 235 -12.47 18.19 -0.61
C THR A 235 -12.08 19.26 -1.60
N ASN A 236 -12.33 19.00 -2.90
CA ASN A 236 -12.20 19.98 -3.99
C ASN A 236 -10.92 20.81 -3.90
N THR A 237 -11.02 22.14 -3.81
CA THR A 237 -9.88 23.07 -3.76
C THR A 237 -8.86 22.77 -2.67
N GLU A 238 -9.30 22.20 -1.55
CA GLU A 238 -8.42 21.78 -0.46
C GLU A 238 -7.69 20.48 -0.77
N ALA A 239 -8.22 19.63 -1.66
CA ALA A 239 -7.62 18.38 -2.09
C ALA A 239 -6.52 18.59 -3.14
N ASN A 240 -5.63 19.54 -2.86
CA ASN A 240 -4.37 19.74 -3.59
C ASN A 240 -3.26 18.86 -3.01
N LYS A 241 -2.21 18.62 -3.80
CA LYS A 241 -1.15 17.66 -3.43
C LYS A 241 -0.43 18.05 -2.14
N ALA A 242 -0.16 19.34 -1.97
CA ALA A 242 0.54 19.87 -0.81
C ALA A 242 -0.25 19.64 0.47
N ASN A 243 -1.56 19.94 0.48
CA ASN A 243 -2.41 19.78 1.65
C ASN A 243 -2.57 18.30 2.05
N ILE A 244 -2.82 17.41 1.09
CA ILE A 244 -2.91 15.96 1.35
C ILE A 244 -1.60 15.44 1.97
N THR A 245 -0.46 15.82 1.39
CA THR A 245 0.86 15.39 1.88
C THR A 245 1.15 15.95 3.28
N ASN A 246 0.80 17.21 3.53
CA ASN A 246 0.96 17.84 4.84
C ASN A 246 0.08 17.16 5.89
N LYS A 247 -1.16 16.83 5.57
CA LYS A 247 -2.06 16.12 6.48
C LYS A 247 -1.52 14.73 6.86
N ILE A 248 -1.02 13.96 5.89
CA ILE A 248 -0.34 12.69 6.19
C ILE A 248 0.88 12.91 7.09
N ASN A 249 1.69 13.94 6.84
CA ASN A 249 2.84 14.25 7.69
C ASN A 249 2.43 14.64 9.11
N GLU A 250 1.34 15.38 9.30
CA GLU A 250 0.76 15.68 10.62
C GLU A 250 0.32 14.40 11.34
N LEU A 251 -0.47 13.57 10.66
CA LEU A 251 -0.96 12.29 11.20
C LEU A 251 0.20 11.35 11.57
N SER A 252 1.27 11.29 10.76
CA SER A 252 2.44 10.44 11.03
C SER A 252 3.16 10.77 12.35
N LYS A 253 3.02 12.01 12.85
CA LYS A 253 3.63 12.44 14.10
C LYS A 253 2.85 11.97 15.31
N ILE A 254 1.53 11.88 15.21
CA ILE A 254 0.62 11.58 16.33
C ILE A 254 0.19 10.11 16.39
N ILE A 255 0.02 9.45 15.23
CA ILE A 255 -0.42 8.06 15.15
C ILE A 255 0.64 7.14 15.76
N LYS A 256 0.21 6.26 16.66
CA LYS A 256 1.02 5.23 17.31
C LYS A 256 0.85 3.88 16.59
N PRO A 257 1.77 2.91 16.78
CA PRO A 257 1.66 1.61 16.11
C PRO A 257 0.40 0.81 16.49
N THR A 258 -0.17 1.03 17.67
CA THR A 258 -1.40 0.38 18.16
C THR A 258 -2.69 0.98 17.64
N ASP A 259 -2.63 2.16 17.01
CA ASP A 259 -3.80 2.83 16.45
C ASP A 259 -4.17 2.24 15.09
N SER A 260 -5.40 2.50 14.63
CA SER A 260 -5.87 2.16 13.29
C SER A 260 -5.92 3.40 12.40
N PHE A 261 -5.58 3.25 11.13
CA PHE A 261 -5.63 4.31 10.13
C PHE A 261 -6.48 3.90 8.92
N VAL A 262 -7.40 4.76 8.51
CA VAL A 262 -8.23 4.59 7.32
C VAL A 262 -7.99 5.77 6.39
N LEU A 263 -7.61 5.49 5.14
CA LEU A 263 -7.62 6.45 4.04
C LEU A 263 -8.74 6.09 3.07
N PHE A 264 -9.69 6.99 2.87
CA PHE A 264 -10.69 6.89 1.81
C PHE A 264 -10.44 7.97 0.76
N VAL A 265 -10.49 7.58 -0.51
CA VAL A 265 -10.32 8.47 -1.66
C VAL A 265 -11.41 8.18 -2.68
N ALA A 266 -12.19 9.20 -3.03
CA ALA A 266 -13.02 9.23 -4.23
C ALA A 266 -12.50 10.35 -5.17
N ALA A 267 -12.00 9.97 -6.34
CA ALA A 267 -11.37 10.88 -7.30
C ALA A 267 -11.12 10.19 -8.65
N HIS A 268 -10.54 10.93 -9.60
CA HIS A 268 -9.98 10.33 -10.80
C HIS A 268 -8.66 9.60 -10.52
N GLY A 269 -8.53 8.42 -11.13
CA GLY A 269 -7.31 7.63 -11.16
C GLY A 269 -6.88 7.36 -12.59
N VAL A 270 -5.59 7.40 -12.85
CA VAL A 270 -5.00 7.15 -14.18
C VAL A 270 -3.82 6.20 -14.07
N LEU A 271 -3.63 5.37 -15.09
CA LEU A 271 -2.51 4.44 -15.19
C LEU A 271 -1.54 4.95 -16.26
N LEU A 272 -0.46 5.61 -15.85
CA LEU A 272 0.55 6.16 -16.76
C LEU A 272 1.82 5.35 -16.66
N GLN A 273 2.30 4.82 -17.79
CA GLN A 273 3.54 4.02 -17.87
C GLN A 273 3.58 2.92 -16.81
N ASN A 274 2.47 2.19 -16.65
CA ASN A 274 2.39 1.07 -15.71
C ASN A 274 2.53 1.52 -14.23
N GLN A 275 2.15 2.75 -13.92
CA GLN A 275 2.13 3.30 -12.57
C GLN A 275 0.81 4.03 -12.32
N TYR A 276 0.18 3.75 -11.18
CA TYR A 276 -1.07 4.40 -10.79
C TYR A 276 -0.82 5.82 -10.27
N TYR A 277 -1.68 6.75 -10.66
CA TYR A 277 -1.72 8.11 -10.17
C TYR A 277 -3.15 8.51 -9.82
N MET A 278 -3.32 9.08 -8.62
CA MET A 278 -4.53 9.79 -8.22
C MET A 278 -4.41 11.25 -8.66
N LEU A 279 -5.40 11.76 -9.38
CA LEU A 279 -5.44 13.18 -9.75
C LEU A 279 -5.87 14.00 -8.53
N THR A 280 -5.22 15.15 -8.33
CA THR A 280 -5.61 16.13 -7.31
C THR A 280 -6.41 17.26 -7.96
N HIS A 281 -7.04 18.12 -7.17
CA HIS A 281 -7.78 19.29 -7.66
C HIS A 281 -6.97 20.16 -8.63
N GLU A 282 -5.65 20.22 -8.45
CA GLU A 282 -4.77 21.07 -9.25
C GLU A 282 -4.58 20.60 -10.69
N TYR A 283 -5.11 19.43 -11.07
CA TYR A 283 -5.00 18.92 -12.42
C TYR A 283 -5.71 19.83 -13.43
N ASP A 284 -4.94 20.34 -14.38
CA ASP A 284 -5.33 21.34 -15.39
C ASP A 284 -5.32 20.77 -16.83
N GLY A 285 -5.44 19.44 -16.95
CA GLY A 285 -5.37 18.74 -18.24
C GLY A 285 -3.94 18.35 -18.65
N LYS A 286 -2.90 18.74 -17.88
CA LYS A 286 -1.50 18.42 -18.19
C LYS A 286 -0.89 17.48 -17.16
N VAL A 287 -0.07 16.55 -17.64
CA VAL A 287 0.74 15.67 -16.79
C VAL A 287 1.77 16.50 -16.05
N ASN A 288 1.52 16.74 -14.76
CA ASN A 288 2.46 17.42 -13.89
C ASN A 288 2.60 16.65 -12.57
N LYS A 289 3.83 16.36 -12.17
CA LYS A 289 4.13 15.69 -10.88
C LYS A 289 3.58 16.47 -9.68
N GLY A 290 3.37 17.79 -9.80
CA GLY A 290 2.78 18.63 -8.77
C GLY A 290 1.27 18.44 -8.59
N THR A 291 0.56 17.91 -9.59
CA THR A 291 -0.91 17.86 -9.61
C THR A 291 -1.48 16.45 -9.44
N MET A 292 -0.62 15.45 -9.21
CA MET A 292 -0.98 14.04 -9.08
C MET A 292 -0.21 13.38 -7.96
N ILE A 293 -0.81 12.39 -7.29
CA ILE A 293 -0.16 11.56 -6.26
C ILE A 293 0.02 10.16 -6.84
N SER A 294 1.27 9.72 -6.93
CA SER A 294 1.60 8.41 -7.47
C SER A 294 1.43 7.26 -6.48
N SER A 295 1.32 6.03 -6.97
CA SER A 295 1.35 4.81 -6.16
C SER A 295 2.55 4.79 -5.20
N ASN A 296 3.74 5.18 -5.68
CA ASN A 296 4.95 5.24 -4.85
C ASN A 296 4.83 6.25 -3.70
N GLU A 297 4.18 7.39 -3.95
CA GLU A 297 3.91 8.36 -2.89
C GLU A 297 2.91 7.80 -1.87
N ILE A 298 1.92 7.03 -2.30
CA ILE A 298 0.99 6.31 -1.40
C ILE A 298 1.73 5.27 -0.54
N VAL A 299 2.67 4.52 -1.14
CA VAL A 299 3.56 3.59 -0.41
C VAL A 299 4.34 4.34 0.67
N GLU A 300 4.93 5.48 0.34
CA GLU A 300 5.67 6.31 1.29
C GLU A 300 4.77 6.90 2.39
N MET A 301 3.52 7.25 2.07
CA MET A 301 2.52 7.66 3.06
C MET A 301 2.24 6.52 4.05
N SER A 302 2.01 5.30 3.56
CA SER A 302 1.76 4.11 4.40
C SER A 302 2.94 3.75 5.32
N LYS A 303 4.18 3.90 4.83
CA LYS A 303 5.41 3.71 5.63
C LYS A 303 5.53 4.75 6.74
N LYS A 304 5.21 6.02 6.45
CA LYS A 304 5.29 7.13 7.43
C LYS A 304 4.27 7.03 8.55
N ILE A 305 3.03 6.67 8.24
CA ILE A 305 2.01 6.42 9.26
C ILE A 305 2.50 5.26 10.12
N LYS A 306 2.51 5.33 11.45
CA LYS A 306 3.11 4.26 12.29
C LYS A 306 2.17 3.08 12.54
N SER A 307 0.87 3.28 12.35
CA SER A 307 -0.18 2.29 12.60
C SER A 307 0.14 0.94 11.97
N LEU A 308 0.01 -0.13 12.76
CA LEU A 308 0.10 -1.51 12.29
C LEU A 308 -1.22 -1.99 11.67
N SER A 309 -2.31 -1.23 11.72
CA SER A 309 -3.64 -1.56 11.19
C SER A 309 -4.10 -0.46 10.22
N GLN A 310 -3.87 -0.67 8.93
CA GLN A 310 -4.16 0.32 7.89
C GLN A 310 -5.16 -0.21 6.87
N LEU A 311 -6.15 0.61 6.54
CA LEU A 311 -7.10 0.40 5.44
C LEU A 311 -6.98 1.55 4.44
N PHE A 312 -6.72 1.22 3.19
CA PHE A 312 -6.71 2.17 2.07
C PHE A 312 -7.87 1.82 1.12
N ILE A 313 -8.73 2.78 0.82
CA ILE A 313 -9.89 2.61 -0.04
C ILE A 313 -9.79 3.62 -1.17
N PHE A 314 -9.69 3.13 -2.40
CA PHE A 314 -9.61 3.94 -3.62
C PHE A 314 -10.85 3.69 -4.47
N ASP A 315 -11.82 4.60 -4.39
CA ASP A 315 -12.92 4.71 -5.34
C ASP A 315 -12.49 5.58 -6.53
N THR A 316 -11.67 4.99 -7.41
CA THR A 316 -11.10 5.67 -8.58
C THR A 316 -11.11 4.74 -9.78
N CYS A 317 -11.23 5.27 -11.00
CA CYS A 317 -11.01 4.49 -12.22
C CYS A 317 -9.57 3.96 -12.27
N HIS A 318 -9.37 2.79 -12.89
CA HIS A 318 -8.06 2.11 -13.00
C HIS A 318 -7.37 1.81 -11.65
N ALA A 319 -8.14 1.71 -10.57
CA ALA A 319 -7.61 1.33 -9.26
C ALA A 319 -6.95 -0.06 -9.24
N GLY A 320 -7.07 -0.90 -10.28
CA GLY A 320 -6.23 -2.10 -10.40
C GLY A 320 -4.74 -1.83 -10.65
N GLY A 321 -4.30 -0.58 -10.81
CA GLY A 321 -2.89 -0.21 -10.63
C GLY A 321 -2.41 -0.27 -9.18
N VAL A 322 -3.28 -0.64 -8.23
CA VAL A 322 -2.93 -0.98 -6.85
C VAL A 322 -1.89 -2.10 -6.77
N ASP A 323 -1.75 -2.97 -7.78
CA ASP A 323 -0.66 -3.95 -7.84
C ASP A 323 0.73 -3.29 -7.71
N TYR A 324 0.89 -2.03 -8.15
CA TYR A 324 2.11 -1.23 -7.95
C TYR A 324 2.27 -0.70 -6.53
N ILE A 325 1.16 -0.36 -5.86
CA ILE A 325 1.16 0.00 -4.43
C ILE A 325 1.51 -1.23 -3.60
N VAL A 326 1.01 -2.40 -4.02
CA VAL A 326 1.24 -3.67 -3.34
C VAL A 326 2.65 -4.17 -3.53
N SER A 327 3.15 -4.31 -4.76
CA SER A 327 4.58 -4.61 -5.01
C SER A 327 5.48 -3.59 -4.32
N GLY A 328 5.04 -2.33 -4.35
CA GLY A 328 5.35 -1.21 -3.46
C GLY A 328 5.73 -1.58 -2.03
N LEU A 329 4.74 -2.11 -1.33
CA LEU A 329 4.79 -2.36 0.10
C LEU A 329 5.30 -3.77 0.42
N TYR A 330 4.98 -4.74 -0.43
CA TYR A 330 5.19 -6.18 -0.24
C TYR A 330 5.37 -6.90 -1.58
N ASP A 331 6.57 -7.42 -1.81
CA ASP A 331 6.75 -8.52 -2.77
C ASP A 331 6.20 -9.82 -2.14
N ALA A 332 5.77 -10.80 -2.96
CA ALA A 332 5.32 -12.12 -2.52
C ALA A 332 6.27 -12.79 -1.50
N ARG A 333 7.56 -12.44 -1.59
CA ARG A 333 8.67 -12.84 -0.72
C ARG A 333 8.57 -12.33 0.74
N MET A 334 7.76 -11.32 1.00
CA MET A 334 7.63 -10.63 2.30
C MET A 334 6.33 -10.98 3.07
N SER A 335 5.45 -11.76 2.44
CA SER A 335 4.16 -12.20 3.00
C SER A 335 4.29 -12.91 4.36
N VAL A 336 5.42 -13.56 4.62
CA VAL A 336 5.70 -14.26 5.88
C VAL A 336 5.94 -13.27 7.04
N LEU A 337 6.56 -12.11 6.77
CA LEU A 337 6.81 -11.09 7.80
C LEU A 337 5.55 -10.29 8.12
N ALA A 338 4.69 -10.05 7.12
CA ALA A 338 3.50 -9.22 7.25
C ALA A 338 2.44 -9.77 8.24
N LYS A 339 2.59 -10.98 8.80
CA LYS A 339 1.58 -11.63 9.65
C LYS A 339 1.14 -10.83 10.90
N LYS A 340 2.01 -9.98 11.45
CA LYS A 340 1.77 -9.23 12.69
C LYS A 340 1.15 -7.83 12.48
N MET A 341 1.15 -7.33 11.26
CA MET A 341 0.48 -6.10 10.85
C MET A 341 -0.78 -6.41 10.03
N GLY A 342 -1.70 -5.47 9.91
CA GLY A 342 -2.83 -5.50 8.98
C GLY A 342 -2.72 -4.37 7.97
N LEU A 343 -2.55 -4.69 6.68
CA LEU A 343 -2.71 -3.73 5.59
C LEU A 343 -3.78 -4.25 4.64
N HIS A 344 -4.84 -3.48 4.48
CA HIS A 344 -5.96 -3.79 3.62
C HIS A 344 -6.10 -2.70 2.57
N ILE A 345 -6.24 -3.09 1.30
CA ILE A 345 -6.44 -2.16 0.19
C ILE A 345 -7.67 -2.58 -0.59
N TYR A 346 -8.62 -1.65 -0.73
CA TYR A 346 -9.79 -1.81 -1.57
C TYR A 346 -9.69 -0.86 -2.75
N ALA A 347 -9.91 -1.38 -3.95
CA ALA A 347 -9.93 -0.64 -5.20
C ALA A 347 -11.27 -0.89 -5.90
N SER A 348 -11.96 0.17 -6.30
CA SER A 348 -13.35 0.07 -6.79
C SER A 348 -13.52 -0.66 -8.12
N ALA A 349 -12.46 -0.75 -8.92
CA ALA A 349 -12.43 -1.47 -10.18
C ALA A 349 -11.06 -2.08 -10.46
N ASN A 350 -11.01 -3.13 -11.29
CA ASN A 350 -9.76 -3.69 -11.76
C ASN A 350 -9.05 -2.73 -12.76
N SER A 351 -7.84 -3.07 -13.20
CA SER A 351 -7.00 -2.15 -14.02
C SER A 351 -7.56 -1.88 -15.41
N LYS A 352 -8.52 -2.70 -15.86
CA LYS A 352 -9.16 -2.66 -17.18
C LYS A 352 -10.61 -2.18 -17.13
N GLU A 353 -11.12 -1.80 -15.97
CA GLU A 353 -12.52 -1.44 -15.76
C GLU A 353 -12.65 0.01 -15.26
N ALA A 354 -13.72 0.67 -15.72
CA ALA A 354 -14.09 1.97 -15.21
C ALA A 354 -14.98 1.82 -13.97
N ALA A 355 -14.67 2.59 -12.92
CA ALA A 355 -15.57 2.76 -11.79
C ALA A 355 -16.76 3.63 -12.21
N MET A 356 -17.98 3.19 -11.90
CA MET A 356 -19.19 3.95 -12.23
C MET A 356 -19.52 4.97 -11.15
N ASP A 357 -19.61 6.24 -11.54
CA ASP A 357 -20.07 7.35 -10.71
C ASP A 357 -21.61 7.49 -10.76
N GLY A 358 -22.25 7.77 -9.62
CA GLY A 358 -23.67 8.17 -9.53
C GLY A 358 -24.74 7.07 -9.44
N TYR A 359 -24.38 5.82 -9.16
CA TYR A 359 -25.35 4.77 -8.79
C TYR A 359 -26.09 5.09 -7.49
N ASN A 360 -27.41 5.31 -7.57
CA ASN A 360 -28.25 5.67 -6.42
C ASN A 360 -27.70 6.86 -5.60
N GLY A 361 -27.05 7.81 -6.29
CA GLY A 361 -26.51 9.01 -5.67
C GLY A 361 -25.14 8.86 -5.01
N ASN A 362 -24.39 7.80 -5.32
CA ASN A 362 -22.98 7.58 -4.93
C ASN A 362 -22.23 6.85 -6.06
N GLY A 363 -20.90 6.73 -6.00
CA GLY A 363 -20.19 5.72 -6.81
C GLY A 363 -20.71 4.31 -6.54
N LEU A 364 -20.73 3.41 -7.53
CA LEU A 364 -21.27 2.04 -7.34
C LEU A 364 -20.56 1.31 -6.21
N PHE A 365 -19.22 1.39 -6.18
CA PHE A 365 -18.44 0.75 -5.15
C PHE A 365 -18.75 1.36 -3.77
N THR A 366 -18.69 2.70 -3.66
CA THR A 366 -19.09 3.41 -2.44
C THR A 366 -20.49 3.04 -1.96
N TYR A 367 -21.48 2.95 -2.86
CA TYR A 367 -22.84 2.52 -2.52
C TYR A 367 -22.86 1.14 -1.84
N THR A 368 -22.15 0.15 -2.41
CA THR A 368 -22.13 -1.20 -1.84
C THR A 368 -21.29 -1.29 -0.56
N LEU A 369 -20.26 -0.47 -0.43
CA LEU A 369 -19.46 -0.38 0.79
C LEU A 369 -20.27 0.21 1.94
N LEU A 370 -21.05 1.27 1.66
CA LEU A 370 -22.01 1.84 2.62
C LEU A 370 -23.06 0.82 3.06
N ASP A 371 -23.54 -0.01 2.13
CA ASP A 371 -24.48 -1.10 2.43
C ASP A 371 -23.83 -2.17 3.34
N GLY A 372 -22.60 -2.59 3.05
CA GLY A 372 -21.84 -3.53 3.90
C GLY A 372 -21.56 -2.96 5.30
N LEU A 373 -21.34 -1.65 5.41
CA LEU A 373 -21.21 -0.95 6.69
C LEU A 373 -22.55 -0.76 7.41
N ASN A 374 -23.70 -1.14 6.84
CA ASN A 374 -25.02 -0.88 7.41
C ASN A 374 -25.57 -2.00 8.31
N ASN A 375 -24.75 -2.55 9.21
CA ASN A 375 -25.13 -3.70 10.06
C ASN A 375 -25.60 -4.92 9.23
N LYS A 376 -24.91 -5.15 8.12
CA LYS A 376 -25.30 -6.16 7.14
C LYS A 376 -24.84 -7.53 7.61
N LYS A 377 -25.77 -8.35 8.13
CA LYS A 377 -25.45 -9.70 8.64
C LYS A 377 -24.87 -10.63 7.57
N GLU A 378 -25.18 -10.38 6.30
CA GLU A 378 -24.65 -11.15 5.18
C GLU A 378 -23.16 -10.91 4.92
N ALA A 379 -22.60 -9.83 5.49
CA ALA A 379 -21.16 -9.57 5.50
C ALA A 379 -20.43 -10.39 6.58
N ASP A 380 -21.10 -10.79 7.67
CA ASP A 380 -20.53 -11.64 8.74
C ASP A 380 -20.48 -13.10 8.28
N LYS A 381 -19.36 -13.50 7.66
CA LYS A 381 -19.20 -14.83 7.08
C LYS A 381 -18.91 -15.87 8.14
N ASN A 382 -18.15 -15.49 9.16
CA ASN A 382 -17.73 -16.38 10.23
C ASN A 382 -18.77 -16.49 11.39
N LYS A 383 -19.78 -15.61 11.40
CA LYS A 383 -20.87 -15.52 12.38
C LYS A 383 -20.41 -15.15 13.79
N ASP A 384 -19.34 -14.37 13.93
CA ASP A 384 -18.80 -13.93 15.21
C ASP A 384 -19.44 -12.62 15.74
N SER A 385 -20.47 -12.11 15.05
CA SER A 385 -21.16 -10.85 15.35
C SER A 385 -20.29 -9.60 15.20
N LYS A 386 -19.18 -9.70 14.47
CA LYS A 386 -18.34 -8.58 14.05
C LYS A 386 -18.18 -8.64 12.54
N ILE A 387 -17.91 -7.48 11.95
CA ILE A 387 -17.55 -7.39 10.54
C ILE A 387 -16.08 -7.04 10.46
N SER A 388 -15.29 -7.96 9.92
CA SER A 388 -13.86 -7.75 9.68
C SER A 388 -13.58 -6.93 8.42
N LEU A 389 -12.34 -6.47 8.26
CA LEU A 389 -11.88 -5.82 7.03
C LEU A 389 -11.89 -6.80 5.87
N VAL A 390 -11.51 -8.07 6.08
CA VAL A 390 -11.59 -9.07 5.02
C VAL A 390 -13.05 -9.29 4.60
N GLU A 391 -13.93 -9.49 5.57
CA GLU A 391 -15.36 -9.73 5.34
C GLU A 391 -16.06 -8.57 4.64
N LEU A 392 -15.83 -7.33 5.10
CA LEU A 392 -16.37 -6.14 4.47
C LEU A 392 -15.90 -6.01 3.01
N GLY A 393 -14.61 -6.25 2.76
CA GLY A 393 -14.04 -6.22 1.42
C GLY A 393 -14.66 -7.27 0.50
N GLU A 394 -14.76 -8.52 0.96
CA GLU A 394 -15.39 -9.62 0.21
C GLU A 394 -16.85 -9.33 -0.12
N TYR A 395 -17.62 -8.87 0.88
CA TYR A 395 -19.02 -8.48 0.71
C TYR A 395 -19.15 -7.39 -0.35
N THR A 396 -18.37 -6.31 -0.22
CA THR A 396 -18.41 -5.16 -1.12
C THR A 396 -18.06 -5.58 -2.56
N LYS A 397 -17.02 -6.40 -2.72
CA LYS A 397 -16.61 -6.95 -4.02
C LYS A 397 -17.72 -7.78 -4.66
N GLN A 398 -18.31 -8.70 -3.91
CA GLN A 398 -19.38 -9.56 -4.41
C GLN A 398 -20.57 -8.72 -4.86
N THR A 399 -21.08 -7.85 -3.98
CA THR A 399 -22.26 -7.02 -4.25
C THR A 399 -22.03 -6.07 -5.42
N THR A 400 -20.87 -5.41 -5.49
CA THR A 400 -20.51 -4.55 -6.64
C THR A 400 -20.54 -5.34 -7.95
N THR A 401 -19.90 -6.52 -7.97
CA THR A 401 -19.80 -7.37 -9.17
C THR A 401 -21.17 -7.87 -9.63
N GLU A 402 -22.06 -8.20 -8.69
CA GLU A 402 -23.41 -8.64 -8.99
C GLU A 402 -24.29 -7.51 -9.54
N ILE A 403 -24.23 -6.33 -8.94
CA ILE A 403 -24.99 -5.16 -9.39
C ILE A 403 -24.49 -4.70 -10.75
N SER A 404 -23.16 -4.57 -10.95
CA SER A 404 -22.57 -4.13 -12.21
C SER A 404 -23.03 -5.00 -13.38
N LYS A 405 -22.96 -6.33 -13.22
CA LYS A 405 -23.46 -7.28 -14.22
C LYS A 405 -24.95 -7.11 -14.54
N LYS A 406 -25.80 -6.90 -13.52
CA LYS A 406 -27.25 -6.71 -13.70
C LYS A 406 -27.60 -5.45 -14.49
N ILE A 407 -26.79 -4.41 -14.39
CA ILE A 407 -26.99 -3.15 -15.12
C ILE A 407 -26.20 -3.08 -16.44
N GLY A 408 -25.60 -4.19 -16.89
CA GLY A 408 -24.85 -4.25 -18.15
C GLY A 408 -23.49 -3.57 -18.10
N HIS A 409 -22.94 -3.33 -16.92
CA HIS A 409 -21.60 -2.77 -16.70
C HIS A 409 -20.62 -3.85 -16.20
N SER A 410 -19.33 -3.68 -16.44
CA SER A 410 -18.30 -4.55 -15.85
C SER A 410 -17.51 -3.74 -14.83
N GLN A 411 -17.74 -4.03 -13.55
CA GLN A 411 -16.97 -3.47 -12.45
C GLN A 411 -16.80 -4.53 -11.38
N THR A 412 -15.55 -4.93 -11.16
CA THR A 412 -15.10 -5.93 -10.21
C THR A 412 -14.05 -5.30 -9.31
N PRO A 413 -14.37 -5.02 -8.03
CA PRO A 413 -13.41 -4.47 -7.09
C PRO A 413 -12.22 -5.41 -6.85
N LEU A 414 -11.06 -4.81 -6.62
CA LEU A 414 -9.84 -5.50 -6.20
C LEU A 414 -9.68 -5.30 -4.69
N ILE A 415 -9.65 -6.41 -3.95
CA ILE A 415 -9.53 -6.44 -2.49
C ILE A 415 -8.27 -7.21 -2.16
N ILE A 416 -7.36 -6.55 -1.44
CA ILE A 416 -6.05 -7.10 -1.10
C ILE A 416 -5.86 -6.96 0.39
N ASN A 417 -5.53 -8.08 1.04
CA ASN A 417 -5.40 -8.16 2.49
C ASN A 417 -4.03 -8.76 2.82
N PHE A 418 -3.27 -8.06 3.67
CA PHE A 418 -1.97 -8.52 4.16
C PHE A 418 -1.99 -8.60 5.69
N GLY A 419 -1.64 -9.78 6.18
CA GLY A 419 -1.39 -10.02 7.59
C GLY A 419 -2.66 -10.17 8.43
N LYS A 420 -2.67 -9.53 9.59
CA LYS A 420 -3.71 -9.62 10.61
C LYS A 420 -4.96 -8.84 10.21
N ASP A 421 -6.07 -9.55 10.17
CA ASP A 421 -7.41 -8.98 10.01
C ASP A 421 -7.89 -8.30 11.30
N ASN A 422 -8.63 -7.19 11.15
CA ASN A 422 -9.17 -6.42 12.26
C ASN A 422 -10.66 -6.14 12.03
N ALA A 423 -11.42 -6.05 13.13
CA ALA A 423 -12.83 -5.69 13.05
C ALA A 423 -12.99 -4.21 12.67
N VAL A 424 -13.94 -3.95 11.77
CA VAL A 424 -14.39 -2.58 11.43
C VAL A 424 -15.47 -2.15 12.43
N TYR A 425 -16.39 -3.05 12.75
CA TYR A 425 -17.46 -2.80 13.72
C TYR A 425 -18.07 -4.10 14.26
N SER A 426 -18.80 -4.00 15.37
CA SER A 426 -19.65 -5.09 15.88
C SER A 426 -21.09 -4.90 15.42
N LEU A 427 -21.74 -5.97 14.97
CA LEU A 427 -23.14 -5.95 14.58
C LEU A 427 -24.02 -5.56 15.79
N ARG A 428 -25.01 -4.71 15.55
CA ARG A 428 -26.01 -4.28 16.54
C ARG A 428 -27.35 -4.99 16.37
#